data_AF-A0A8C6W2D0-F1
#
_entry.id   AF-A0A8C6W2D0-F1
#
_cell.length_a   1.000
_cell.length_b   1.000
_cell.length_c   1.000
_cell.angle_alpha   90.00
_cell.angle_beta   90.00
_cell.angle_gamma   90.00
#
_symmetry.space_group_name_H-M   'P 1'
#
loop_
_entity.id
_entity.type
_entity.pdbx_description
1 polymer ?
#
loop_
_entity_poly.entity_id
_entity_poly.type
_entity_poly.pdbx_seq_one_letter_code
_entity_poly.pdbx_strand_id
1 'polypeptide(L)'
;MAEKTQKSVKIAPGAVVCVESEIRGDVTIGPRTVIHPKARIIAEAGPIIIGEGNLIEEQALIINAHPDDIIPDAGDSEPKPMIIG
;
A
#
# COMPACT_ATOMS: atom_id res chain seq x y z
N MET A 1 -20.96 -10.46 6.33
CA MET A 1 -21.14 -9.07 5.88
C MET A 1 -19.75 -8.53 5.65
N ALA A 2 -19.27 -8.53 4.39
CA ALA A 2 -17.92 -8.04 4.10
C ALA A 2 -17.94 -6.51 4.25
N GLU A 3 -17.28 -6.01 5.29
CA GLU A 3 -17.05 -4.58 5.47
C GLU A 3 -16.35 -4.08 4.20
N LYS A 4 -17.02 -3.22 3.43
CA LYS A 4 -16.38 -2.59 2.27
C LYS A 4 -15.26 -1.72 2.83
N THR A 5 -14.04 -2.23 2.80
CA THR A 5 -12.83 -1.48 3.12
C THR A 5 -12.86 -0.21 2.28
N GLN A 6 -13.10 0.92 2.94
CA GLN A 6 -13.23 2.21 2.27
C GLN A 6 -11.85 2.55 1.73
N LYS A 7 -11.67 2.41 0.42
CA LYS A 7 -10.40 2.69 -0.27
C LYS A 7 -10.04 4.14 -0.01
N SER A 8 -9.07 4.37 0.85
CA SER A 8 -8.64 5.70 1.29
C SER A 8 -7.14 5.72 1.48
N VAL A 9 -6.53 6.87 1.17
CA VAL A 9 -5.11 7.10 1.41
C VAL A 9 -4.99 7.94 2.67
N LYS A 10 -4.33 7.40 3.69
CA LYS A 10 -4.09 8.06 4.98
C LYS A 10 -2.62 8.43 5.08
N ILE A 11 -2.35 9.73 5.17
CA ILE A 11 -0.98 10.25 5.26
C ILE A 11 -0.81 10.87 6.64
N ALA A 12 0.07 10.30 7.46
CA ALA A 12 0.37 10.84 8.76
C ALA A 12 1.12 12.18 8.66
N PRO A 13 0.94 13.09 9.64
CA PRO A 13 1.73 14.31 9.71
C PRO A 13 3.24 14.03 9.68
N GLY A 14 3.97 14.82 8.89
CA GLY A 14 5.42 14.67 8.74
C GLY A 14 5.85 13.58 7.75
N ALA A 15 4.92 12.86 7.11
CA ALA A 15 5.23 12.10 5.91
C ALA A 15 5.37 13.04 4.70
N VAL A 16 6.27 12.71 3.78
CA VAL A 16 6.49 13.44 2.52
C VAL A 16 6.09 12.53 1.38
N VAL A 17 5.08 12.91 0.62
CA VAL A 17 4.57 12.13 -0.51
C VAL A 17 4.74 12.95 -1.78
N CYS A 18 5.51 12.43 -2.74
CA CYS A 18 5.71 13.09 -4.02
C CYS A 18 4.41 13.06 -4.86
N VAL A 19 4.08 14.17 -5.52
CA VAL A 19 2.91 14.28 -6.42
C VAL A 19 2.99 13.36 -7.63
N GLU A 20 4.20 12.94 -8.03
CA GLU A 20 4.45 12.01 -9.13
C GLU A 20 4.36 10.54 -8.69
N SER A 21 4.13 10.28 -7.40
CA SER A 21 3.88 8.92 -6.92
C SER A 21 2.44 8.50 -7.22
N GLU A 22 2.27 7.21 -7.48
CA GLU A 22 0.98 6.59 -7.74
C GLU A 22 0.57 5.78 -6.50
N ILE A 23 -0.50 6.20 -5.82
CA ILE A 23 -1.01 5.51 -4.63
C ILE A 23 -2.47 5.16 -4.88
N ARG A 24 -2.81 3.87 -4.83
CA ARG A 24 -4.15 3.34 -5.10
C ARG A 24 -4.61 2.38 -4.01
N GLY A 25 -5.89 2.44 -3.66
CA GLY A 25 -6.52 1.51 -2.71
C GLY A 25 -6.53 2.02 -1.27
N ASP A 26 -6.53 1.09 -0.31
CA ASP A 26 -6.41 1.41 1.12
C ASP A 26 -4.94 1.40 1.54
N VAL A 27 -4.37 2.60 1.70
CA VAL A 27 -2.94 2.79 1.99
C VAL A 27 -2.79 3.72 3.18
N THR A 28 -2.02 3.29 4.18
CA THR A 28 -1.66 4.10 5.34
C THR A 28 -0.16 4.36 5.32
N ILE A 29 0.23 5.62 5.45
CA ILE A 29 1.63 6.07 5.45
C ILE A 29 1.93 6.69 6.81
N GLY A 30 2.87 6.07 7.53
CA GLY A 30 3.33 6.49 8.84
C GLY A 30 4.16 7.79 8.80
N PRO A 31 4.36 8.44 9.96
CA PRO A 31 5.09 9.70 10.05
C PRO A 31 6.55 9.53 9.62
N ARG A 32 7.20 10.62 9.21
CA ARG A 32 8.62 10.64 8.76
C ARG A 32 8.94 9.71 7.58
N THR A 33 7.94 9.13 6.94
CA THR A 33 8.11 8.33 5.73
C THR A 33 8.19 9.23 4.51
N VAL A 34 9.12 8.95 3.61
CA VAL A 34 9.33 9.67 2.36
C VAL A 34 9.02 8.77 1.18
N ILE A 35 8.16 9.23 0.27
CA ILE A 35 7.86 8.58 -1.00
C ILE A 35 8.48 9.39 -2.14
N HIS A 36 9.45 8.81 -2.84
CA HIS A 36 10.14 9.42 -3.97
C HIS A 36 9.25 9.44 -5.25
N PRO A 37 9.61 10.25 -6.26
CA PRO A 37 8.88 10.31 -7.53
C PRO A 37 8.72 8.94 -8.19
N LYS A 38 7.63 8.75 -8.93
CA LYS A 38 7.33 7.51 -9.70
C LYS A 38 7.21 6.22 -8.87
N ALA A 39 7.24 6.29 -7.55
CA ALA A 39 6.90 5.16 -6.71
C ALA A 39 5.42 4.79 -6.92
N ARG A 40 5.12 3.49 -6.93
CA ARG A 40 3.79 2.95 -7.20
C ARG A 40 3.38 2.01 -6.05
N ILE A 41 2.35 2.40 -5.32
CA ILE A 41 1.84 1.68 -4.14
C ILE A 41 0.37 1.33 -4.41
N ILE A 42 0.08 0.04 -4.61
CA ILE A 42 -1.20 -0.44 -5.12
C ILE A 42 -1.78 -1.50 -4.15
N ALA A 43 -2.83 -1.13 -3.43
CA ALA A 43 -3.56 -1.99 -2.51
C ALA A 43 -4.82 -2.56 -3.20
N GLU A 44 -4.72 -3.76 -3.78
CA GLU A 44 -5.82 -4.43 -4.50
C GLU A 44 -6.51 -5.51 -3.66
N ALA A 45 -5.74 -6.43 -3.09
CA ALA A 45 -6.24 -7.55 -2.30
C ALA A 45 -6.42 -7.25 -0.81
N GLY A 46 -5.74 -6.23 -0.30
CA GLY A 46 -5.79 -5.86 1.11
C GLY A 46 -5.06 -4.54 1.36
N PRO A 47 -5.22 -3.95 2.56
CA PRO A 47 -4.62 -2.67 2.87
C PRO A 47 -3.08 -2.76 2.90
N ILE A 48 -2.41 -1.67 2.54
CA ILE A 48 -0.96 -1.50 2.70
C ILE A 48 -0.72 -0.53 3.85
N ILE A 49 0.09 -0.93 4.83
CA ILE A 49 0.44 -0.14 6.01
C ILE A 49 1.94 0.07 5.98
N ILE A 50 2.37 1.28 5.68
CA ILE A 50 3.77 1.71 5.75
C ILE A 50 3.96 2.38 7.12
N GLY A 51 4.87 1.84 7.92
CA GLY A 51 5.22 2.35 9.24
C GLY A 51 6.00 3.66 9.20
N GLU A 52 6.58 4.01 10.35
CA GLU A 52 7.31 5.27 10.54
C GLU A 52 8.75 5.21 10.00
N GLY A 53 9.21 6.32 9.43
CA GLY A 53 10.63 6.52 9.11
C GLY A 53 11.14 5.69 7.92
N ASN A 54 10.26 5.29 7.01
CA ASN A 54 10.62 4.54 5.81
C ASN A 54 11.02 5.46 4.64
N LEU A 55 11.88 4.95 3.75
CA LEU A 55 12.24 5.61 2.48
C LEU A 55 11.80 4.71 1.32
N ILE A 56 10.78 5.13 0.59
CA ILE A 56 10.32 4.45 -0.63
C ILE A 56 10.96 5.16 -1.82
N GLU A 57 11.97 4.53 -2.40
CA GLU A 57 12.83 5.08 -3.45
C GLU A 57 12.13 5.27 -4.81
N GLU A 58 12.79 5.99 -5.72
CA GLU A 58 12.25 6.27 -7.06
C GLU A 58 11.92 4.96 -7.79
N GLN A 59 10.79 4.91 -8.49
CA GLN A 59 10.34 3.76 -9.29
C GLN A 59 10.01 2.49 -8.50
N ALA A 60 10.02 2.53 -7.15
CA ALA A 60 9.62 1.39 -6.33
C ALA A 60 8.19 0.94 -6.66
N LEU A 61 7.98 -0.36 -6.78
CA LEU A 61 6.67 -0.97 -7.04
C LEU A 61 6.28 -1.86 -5.85
N ILE A 62 5.22 -1.46 -5.15
CA ILE A 62 4.65 -2.17 -4.01
C ILE A 62 3.20 -2.50 -4.39
N ILE A 63 2.88 -3.79 -4.52
CA ILE A 63 1.53 -4.25 -4.86
C ILE A 63 1.11 -5.32 -3.86
N ASN A 64 -0.03 -5.10 -3.20
CA ASN A 64 -0.74 -6.14 -2.48
C ASN A 64 -1.83 -6.70 -3.41
N ALA A 65 -1.45 -7.70 -4.22
CA ALA A 65 -2.30 -8.35 -5.23
C ALA A 65 -2.97 -9.61 -4.68
N HIS A 66 -4.00 -10.11 -5.37
CA HIS A 66 -4.65 -11.34 -4.97
C HIS A 66 -3.68 -12.52 -5.17
N PRO A 67 -3.66 -13.52 -4.28
CA PRO A 67 -2.78 -14.66 -4.46
C PRO A 67 -3.11 -15.45 -5.74
N ASP A 68 -4.33 -15.35 -6.27
CA ASP A 68 -4.71 -15.90 -7.58
C ASP A 68 -3.87 -15.35 -8.74
N ASP A 69 -3.36 -14.12 -8.62
CA ASP A 69 -2.48 -13.51 -9.63
C ASP A 69 -1.05 -14.11 -9.61
N ILE A 70 -0.70 -14.88 -8.58
CA ILE A 70 0.65 -15.41 -8.33
C ILE A 70 0.66 -16.95 -8.25
N ILE A 71 -0.39 -17.56 -7.70
CA ILE A 71 -0.55 -19.01 -7.50
C ILE A 71 -2.01 -19.39 -7.82
N PRO A 72 -2.27 -20.17 -8.88
CA PRO A 72 -3.61 -20.41 -9.41
C PRO A 72 -4.54 -21.30 -8.56
N ASP A 73 -4.19 -21.59 -7.29
CA ASP A 73 -4.93 -22.52 -6.42
C ASP A 73 -4.98 -22.08 -4.95
N ALA A 74 -4.75 -20.78 -4.69
CA ALA A 74 -4.85 -20.20 -3.35
C ALA A 74 -6.26 -19.61 -3.14
N GLY A 75 -7.26 -20.50 -2.97
CA GLY A 75 -8.67 -20.13 -2.86
C GLY A 75 -8.97 -18.99 -1.87
N ASP A 76 -10.11 -18.31 -2.07
CA ASP A 76 -10.68 -17.16 -1.33
C ASP A 76 -9.93 -16.81 -0.03
N SER A 77 -8.78 -16.16 -0.17
CA SER A 77 -8.01 -15.72 0.98
C SER A 77 -8.56 -14.37 1.44
N GLU A 78 -8.95 -14.28 2.71
CA GLU A 78 -9.34 -13.03 3.34
C GLU A 78 -8.30 -11.92 3.07
N PRO A 79 -8.74 -10.65 2.94
CA PRO A 79 -7.84 -9.54 2.63
C PRO A 79 -6.76 -9.40 3.70
N LYS A 80 -5.51 -9.74 3.35
CA LYS A 80 -4.38 -9.68 4.28
C LYS A 80 -3.70 -8.31 4.20
N PRO A 81 -3.47 -7.63 5.35
CA PRO A 81 -2.71 -6.40 5.36
C PRO A 81 -1.25 -6.69 4.99
N MET A 82 -0.68 -5.87 4.10
CA MET A 82 0.76 -5.82 3.85
C MET A 82 1.37 -4.75 4.74
N ILE A 83 2.29 -5.14 5.63
CA ILE A 83 2.93 -4.24 6.59
C ILE A 83 4.39 -4.05 6.19
N ILE A 84 4.82 -2.79 6.10
CA ILE A 84 6.17 -2.39 5.73
C ILE A 84 6.73 -1.48 6.83
N GLY A 85 7.77 -1.96 7.53
CA GLY A 85 8.41 -1.22 8.62
C GLY A 85 7.66 -1.34 9.94
#